data_AF-X6LUZ3-F1
#
_entry.id   AF-X6LUZ3-F1
#
_cell.length_a   1.000
_cell.length_b   1.000
_cell.length_c   1.000
_cell.angle_alpha   90.00
_cell.angle_beta   90.00
_cell.angle_gamma   90.00
#
_symmetry.space_group_name_H-M   'P 1'
#
loop_
_entity.id
_entity.type
_entity.pdbx_description
1 polymer ?
#
loop_
_entity_poly.entity_id
_entity_poly.type
_entity_poly.pdbx_seq_one_letter_code
_entity_poly.pdbx_strand_id
1 'polypeptide(L)'
;MQQHLCNCLDCNIPANCLMIGLLYSSYHIASTHTVPLMEYLVENRGETLDLSVTSISSPRWMIPHVAASNGHHKLLCLYYQLGMCFDNKQSNSWSFTCGNINATDSRKLTALQICIANNYYHCVNVMLWQNVSIPLKAISNFLKSVPIEKLSPLVDDLLRFTCEIKHSRHLLSKTCLEKLPEDCIHLLAEYILPITSYKDAVALLNMLKNEREKEVKTIEEAFFATEATQTLDIENRIASVGFGGRSDLWTAFAPVNLKPPKPRHDAHDDTGNLFSTAASFFQDQTASQKLLFVSGTLIFLYIWWRRRSQSMSV
;
A
#
# COMPACT_ATOMS: atom_id res chain seq x y z
N MET A 1 -3.35 -23.94 -18.03
CA MET A 1 -2.20 -23.00 -17.99
C MET A 1 -1.56 -22.91 -16.61
N GLN A 2 -2.32 -22.68 -15.53
CA GLN A 2 -1.79 -22.82 -14.15
C GLN A 2 -1.09 -24.17 -13.94
N GLN A 3 -1.66 -25.26 -14.47
CA GLN A 3 -1.02 -26.58 -14.46
C GLN A 3 0.37 -26.61 -15.14
N HIS A 4 0.60 -25.86 -16.23
CA HIS A 4 1.92 -25.79 -16.85
C HIS A 4 2.91 -24.99 -16.01
N LEU A 5 2.46 -23.93 -15.35
CA LEU A 5 3.31 -23.17 -14.43
C LEU A 5 3.66 -24.02 -13.19
N CYS A 6 2.70 -24.76 -12.64
CA CYS A 6 2.96 -25.74 -11.58
C CYS A 6 3.97 -26.78 -12.04
N ASN A 7 3.79 -27.36 -13.22
CA ASN A 7 4.76 -28.31 -13.79
C ASN A 7 6.16 -27.68 -13.93
N CYS A 8 6.28 -26.41 -14.34
CA CYS A 8 7.57 -25.71 -14.40
C CYS A 8 8.22 -25.52 -13.01
N LEU A 9 7.41 -25.19 -11.99
CA LEU A 9 7.87 -25.09 -10.61
C LEU A 9 8.30 -26.46 -10.06
N ASP A 10 7.56 -27.52 -10.40
CA ASP A 10 7.84 -28.90 -10.03
C ASP A 10 9.11 -29.43 -10.75
N CYS A 11 9.44 -28.88 -11.91
CA CYS A 11 10.69 -29.10 -12.64
C CYS A 11 11.89 -28.30 -12.08
N ASN A 12 11.82 -27.76 -10.85
CA ASN A 12 12.88 -27.00 -10.19
C ASN A 12 13.32 -25.70 -10.91
N ILE A 13 12.48 -25.09 -11.75
CA ILE A 13 12.78 -23.76 -12.29
C ILE A 13 12.53 -22.71 -11.20
N PRO A 14 13.53 -21.87 -10.84
CA PRO A 14 13.34 -20.85 -9.81
C PRO A 14 12.22 -19.86 -10.18
N ALA A 15 11.40 -19.48 -9.21
CA ALA A 15 10.29 -18.53 -9.41
C ALA A 15 10.76 -17.18 -10.00
N ASN A 16 11.96 -16.71 -9.62
CA ASN A 16 12.56 -15.51 -10.18
C ASN A 16 12.86 -15.64 -11.67
N CYS A 17 13.32 -16.81 -12.13
CA CYS A 17 13.57 -17.06 -13.56
C CYS A 17 12.26 -17.04 -14.35
N LEU A 18 11.20 -17.65 -13.81
CA LEU A 18 9.86 -17.60 -14.41
C LEU A 18 9.33 -16.15 -14.45
N MET A 19 9.51 -15.39 -13.38
CA MET A 19 9.09 -13.99 -13.32
C MET A 19 9.83 -13.13 -14.35
N ILE A 20 11.16 -13.29 -14.49
CA ILE A 20 11.94 -12.60 -15.53
C ILE A 20 11.42 -12.94 -16.93
N GLY A 21 11.12 -14.21 -17.19
CA GLY A 21 10.53 -14.66 -18.45
C GLY A 21 9.17 -14.00 -18.72
N LEU A 22 8.29 -13.95 -17.72
CA LEU A 22 6.98 -13.29 -17.83
C LEU A 22 7.12 -11.77 -18.02
N LEU A 23 8.03 -11.12 -17.30
CA LEU A 23 8.33 -9.69 -17.50
C LEU A 23 8.78 -9.42 -18.93
N TYR A 24 9.64 -10.26 -19.50
CA TYR A 24 10.03 -10.17 -20.91
C TYR A 24 8.83 -10.38 -21.85
N SER A 25 8.07 -11.47 -21.66
CA SER A 25 6.91 -11.78 -22.50
C SER A 25 5.82 -10.70 -22.45
N SER A 26 5.66 -10.01 -21.33
CA SER A 26 4.66 -8.95 -21.15
C SER A 26 4.86 -7.79 -22.11
N TYR A 27 6.10 -7.53 -22.53
CA TYR A 27 6.43 -6.47 -23.46
C TYR A 27 6.47 -6.97 -24.91
N HIS A 28 6.98 -8.19 -25.15
CA HIS A 28 7.28 -8.68 -26.50
C HIS A 28 6.21 -9.58 -27.13
N ILE A 29 5.41 -10.28 -26.33
CA ILE A 29 4.59 -11.41 -26.82
C ILE A 29 3.08 -11.10 -26.76
N ALA A 30 2.68 -9.95 -26.20
CA ALA A 30 1.27 -9.50 -26.12
C ALA A 30 0.28 -10.63 -25.73
N SER A 31 0.65 -11.44 -24.74
CA SER A 31 -0.18 -12.56 -24.27
C SER A 31 -1.06 -12.12 -23.10
N THR A 32 -2.38 -12.35 -23.24
CA THR A 32 -3.40 -12.10 -22.21
C THR A 32 -3.19 -12.90 -20.93
N HIS A 33 -2.32 -13.92 -20.97
CA HIS A 33 -2.04 -14.78 -19.85
C HIS A 33 -0.83 -14.36 -19.01
N THR A 34 -0.01 -13.42 -19.52
CA THR A 34 1.23 -13.04 -18.85
C THR A 34 0.96 -12.44 -17.48
N VAL A 35 0.07 -11.45 -17.40
CA VAL A 35 -0.25 -10.75 -16.15
C VAL A 35 -0.95 -11.67 -15.13
N PRO A 36 -1.95 -12.50 -15.51
CA PRO A 36 -2.50 -13.50 -14.58
C PRO A 36 -1.49 -14.52 -14.06
N LEU A 37 -0.50 -14.93 -14.87
CA LEU A 37 0.55 -15.83 -14.40
C LEU A 37 1.52 -15.14 -13.43
N MET A 38 1.82 -13.85 -13.66
CA MET A 38 2.58 -13.05 -12.71
C MET A 38 1.83 -12.91 -11.39
N GLU A 39 0.54 -12.59 -11.42
CA GLU A 39 -0.33 -12.56 -10.23
C GLU A 39 -0.27 -13.88 -9.48
N TYR A 40 -0.48 -15.01 -10.16
CA TYR A 40 -0.43 -16.33 -9.53
C TYR A 40 0.95 -16.61 -8.88
N LEU A 41 2.05 -16.28 -9.55
CA LEU A 41 3.39 -16.44 -8.97
C LEU A 41 3.59 -15.59 -7.72
N VAL A 42 3.15 -14.33 -7.76
CA VAL A 42 3.27 -13.41 -6.62
C VAL A 42 2.42 -13.91 -5.44
N GLU A 43 1.19 -14.37 -5.69
CA GLU A 43 0.31 -14.92 -4.64
C GLU A 43 0.87 -16.18 -3.99
N ASN A 44 1.48 -17.08 -4.76
CA ASN A 44 1.86 -18.42 -4.27
C ASN A 44 3.34 -18.56 -3.90
N ARG A 45 4.19 -17.64 -4.36
CA ARG A 45 5.65 -17.67 -4.18
C ARG A 45 6.24 -16.33 -3.75
N GLY A 46 5.40 -15.33 -3.46
CA GLY A 46 5.82 -13.98 -3.10
C GLY A 46 6.86 -13.90 -1.98
N GLU A 47 6.82 -14.81 -1.01
CA GLU A 47 7.78 -14.84 0.11
C GLU A 47 9.22 -15.20 -0.31
N THR A 48 9.36 -15.87 -1.45
CA THR A 48 10.65 -16.34 -2.00
C THR A 48 11.04 -15.58 -3.26
N LEU A 49 10.15 -14.72 -3.75
CA LEU A 49 10.33 -13.97 -4.98
C LEU A 49 11.16 -12.73 -4.69
N ASP A 50 12.20 -12.51 -5.49
CA ASP A 50 12.89 -11.24 -5.52
C ASP A 50 12.02 -10.24 -6.30
N LEU A 51 11.41 -9.30 -5.58
CA LEU A 51 10.54 -8.28 -6.17
C LEU A 51 11.31 -7.20 -6.95
N SER A 52 12.64 -7.16 -6.85
CA SER A 52 13.48 -6.21 -7.57
C SER A 52 13.79 -6.64 -9.01
N VAL A 53 13.43 -7.85 -9.40
CA VAL A 53 13.72 -8.38 -10.74
C VAL A 53 13.11 -7.50 -11.84
N THR A 54 13.91 -7.28 -12.88
CA THR A 54 13.49 -6.56 -14.09
C THR A 54 13.42 -7.51 -15.28
N SER A 55 12.67 -7.12 -16.31
CA SER A 55 12.80 -7.72 -17.63
C SER A 55 14.24 -7.60 -18.13
N ILE A 56 14.66 -8.57 -18.94
CA ILE A 56 16.00 -8.58 -19.57
C ILE A 56 16.09 -7.65 -20.78
N SER A 57 14.97 -7.04 -21.21
CA SER A 57 14.91 -6.15 -22.36
C SER A 57 14.84 -4.67 -21.94
N SER A 58 15.04 -3.78 -22.90
CA SER A 58 14.73 -2.35 -22.73
C SER A 58 13.30 -2.07 -23.19
N PRO A 59 12.45 -1.36 -22.42
CA PRO A 59 12.73 -0.86 -21.07
C PRO A 59 12.78 -1.97 -20.01
N ARG A 60 13.65 -1.80 -19.00
CA ARG A 60 13.81 -2.74 -17.88
C ARG A 60 12.62 -2.65 -16.92
N TRP A 61 11.51 -3.26 -17.32
CA TRP A 61 10.26 -3.25 -16.56
C TRP A 61 10.31 -4.17 -15.35
N MET A 62 9.68 -3.73 -14.27
CA MET A 62 9.43 -4.53 -13.07
C MET A 62 7.95 -4.88 -12.99
N ILE A 63 7.58 -5.75 -12.05
CA ILE A 63 6.20 -6.14 -11.77
C ILE A 63 5.24 -4.93 -11.72
N PRO A 64 5.50 -3.84 -10.97
CA PRO A 64 4.58 -2.71 -10.90
C PRO A 64 4.46 -1.96 -12.23
N HIS A 65 5.50 -1.92 -13.07
CA HIS A 65 5.43 -1.30 -14.39
C HIS A 65 4.52 -2.08 -15.34
N VAL A 66 4.64 -3.42 -15.35
CA VAL A 66 3.76 -4.29 -16.15
C VAL A 66 2.31 -4.18 -15.67
N ALA A 67 2.10 -4.24 -14.36
CA ALA A 67 0.77 -4.11 -13.77
C ALA A 67 0.14 -2.75 -14.14
N ALA A 68 0.91 -1.67 -14.01
CA ALA A 68 0.48 -0.33 -14.40
C ALA A 68 0.16 -0.21 -15.89
N SER A 69 1.00 -0.79 -16.77
CA SER A 69 0.79 -0.75 -18.22
C SER A 69 -0.43 -1.55 -18.69
N ASN A 70 -0.96 -2.44 -17.85
CA ASN A 70 -2.11 -3.28 -18.16
C ASN A 70 -3.35 -2.94 -17.31
N GLY A 71 -3.31 -1.86 -16.51
CA GLY A 71 -4.41 -1.49 -15.62
C GLY A 71 -4.73 -2.53 -14.54
N HIS A 72 -3.72 -3.30 -14.12
CA HIS A 72 -3.90 -4.49 -13.29
C HIS A 72 -3.72 -4.20 -11.79
N HIS A 73 -4.73 -3.55 -11.20
CA HIS A 73 -4.71 -3.07 -9.81
C HIS A 73 -4.46 -4.18 -8.76
N LYS A 74 -5.00 -5.40 -8.95
CA LYS A 74 -4.78 -6.51 -8.00
C LYS A 74 -3.30 -6.89 -7.87
N LEU A 75 -2.56 -6.88 -8.98
CA LEU A 75 -1.12 -7.19 -8.98
C LEU A 75 -0.32 -6.07 -8.31
N LEU A 76 -0.74 -4.81 -8.47
CA LEU A 76 -0.16 -3.68 -7.72
C LEU A 76 -0.40 -3.82 -6.22
N CYS A 77 -1.60 -4.23 -5.80
CA CYS A 77 -1.91 -4.53 -4.40
C CYS A 77 -0.99 -5.60 -3.82
N LEU A 78 -0.89 -6.75 -4.50
CA LEU A 78 -0.06 -7.87 -4.06
C LEU A 78 1.42 -7.51 -3.96
N TYR A 79 1.96 -6.81 -4.97
CA TYR A 79 3.36 -6.38 -4.99
C TYR A 79 3.70 -5.49 -3.78
N TYR A 80 2.83 -4.52 -3.47
CA TYR A 80 3.04 -3.62 -2.34
C TYR A 80 2.91 -4.33 -0.99
N GLN A 81 1.88 -5.17 -0.82
CA GLN A 81 1.67 -5.92 0.42
C GLN A 81 2.88 -6.77 0.78
N LEU A 82 3.46 -7.45 -0.21
CA LEU A 82 4.68 -8.23 0.00
C LEU A 82 5.86 -7.34 0.34
N GLY A 83 6.02 -6.18 -0.32
CA GLY A 83 7.08 -5.22 0.01
C GLY A 83 7.07 -4.75 1.47
N MET A 84 5.91 -4.46 2.03
CA MET A 84 5.75 -4.03 3.43
C MET A 84 6.05 -5.15 4.44
N CYS A 85 5.78 -6.40 4.10
CA CYS A 85 6.03 -7.55 4.99
C CYS A 85 7.52 -7.80 5.26
N PHE A 86 8.42 -7.32 4.40
CA PHE A 86 9.86 -7.59 4.47
C PHE A 86 10.71 -6.47 5.07
N ASP A 87 10.20 -5.23 5.19
CA ASP A 87 10.91 -4.15 5.89
C ASP A 87 11.10 -4.44 7.40
N ASN A 88 10.30 -5.34 7.98
CA ASN A 88 10.31 -5.66 9.41
C ASN A 88 11.12 -6.92 9.78
N LYS A 89 11.70 -7.65 8.80
CA LYS A 89 12.55 -8.82 9.09
C LYS A 89 14.01 -8.37 9.13
N GLN A 90 14.56 -8.33 10.35
CA GLN A 90 15.97 -8.08 10.62
C GLN A 90 16.87 -8.75 9.57
N SER A 91 17.57 -7.90 8.83
CA SER A 91 18.76 -8.19 8.06
C SER A 91 19.69 -9.10 8.85
N ASN A 92 19.63 -10.40 8.56
CA ASN A 92 20.67 -11.38 8.83
C ASN A 92 20.50 -12.50 7.81
N SER A 93 21.29 -12.41 6.74
CA SER A 93 21.47 -13.39 5.66
C SER A 93 20.29 -13.54 4.68
N TRP A 94 20.54 -13.15 3.41
CA TRP A 94 19.66 -13.06 2.23
C TRP A 94 18.83 -11.76 2.17
N SER A 95 19.39 -10.80 1.42
CA SER A 95 18.83 -9.49 1.08
C SER A 95 17.56 -9.62 0.22
N PHE A 96 16.42 -9.91 0.84
CA PHE A 96 15.13 -9.77 0.16
C PHE A 96 14.80 -8.28 0.06
N THR A 97 15.02 -7.70 -1.13
CA THR A 97 14.67 -6.30 -1.41
C THR A 97 13.16 -6.12 -1.39
N CYS A 98 12.68 -5.21 -0.55
CA CYS A 98 11.28 -4.81 -0.47
C CYS A 98 10.78 -4.27 -1.83
N GLY A 99 9.51 -4.52 -2.14
CA GLY A 99 8.87 -4.03 -3.36
C GLY A 99 8.80 -2.50 -3.38
N ASN A 100 9.76 -1.85 -4.06
CA ASN A 100 9.76 -0.41 -4.20
C ASN A 100 8.72 0.01 -5.25
N ILE A 101 7.59 0.55 -4.80
CA ILE A 101 6.53 1.03 -5.68
C ILE A 101 6.86 2.36 -6.38
N ASN A 102 7.80 3.13 -5.83
CA ASN A 102 8.35 4.32 -6.46
C ASN A 102 9.52 3.99 -7.41
N ALA A 103 9.80 2.71 -7.65
CA ALA A 103 10.84 2.31 -8.59
C ALA A 103 10.57 2.87 -9.98
N THR A 104 11.65 3.28 -10.64
CA THR A 104 11.59 3.77 -12.02
C THR A 104 12.16 2.73 -12.96
N ASP A 105 11.56 2.57 -14.14
CA ASP A 105 12.15 1.81 -15.23
C ASP A 105 13.41 2.50 -15.81
N SER A 106 14.00 1.90 -16.84
CA SER A 106 15.17 2.47 -17.51
C SER A 106 14.90 3.80 -18.24
N ARG A 107 13.64 4.19 -18.43
CA ARG A 107 13.22 5.49 -18.99
C ARG A 107 12.94 6.52 -17.90
N LYS A 108 13.18 6.18 -16.63
CA LYS A 108 12.87 7.01 -15.45
C LYS A 108 11.37 7.23 -15.24
N LEU A 109 10.54 6.29 -15.70
CA LEU A 109 9.09 6.31 -15.47
C LEU A 109 8.74 5.39 -14.29
N THR A 110 7.97 5.94 -13.36
CA THR A 110 7.32 5.19 -12.27
C THR A 110 6.07 4.48 -12.77
N ALA A 111 5.62 3.46 -12.03
CA ALA A 111 4.34 2.80 -12.29
C ALA A 111 3.15 3.79 -12.25
N LEU A 112 3.17 4.77 -11.34
CA LEU A 112 2.14 5.82 -11.25
C LEU A 112 2.04 6.64 -12.55
N GLN A 113 3.18 7.06 -13.09
CA GLN A 113 3.21 7.80 -14.35
C GLN A 113 2.66 6.97 -15.51
N ILE A 114 2.93 5.66 -15.54
CA ILE A 114 2.39 4.75 -16.54
C ILE A 114 0.87 4.62 -16.40
N CYS A 115 0.32 4.50 -15.18
CA CYS A 115 -1.12 4.45 -14.96
C CYS A 115 -1.82 5.73 -15.44
N ILE A 116 -1.28 6.90 -15.08
CA ILE A 116 -1.83 8.20 -15.49
C ILE A 116 -1.78 8.33 -17.02
N ALA A 117 -0.65 7.97 -17.64
CA ALA A 117 -0.49 8.05 -19.09
C ALA A 117 -1.50 7.20 -19.87
N ASN A 118 -1.89 6.05 -19.30
CA ASN A 118 -2.85 5.13 -19.90
C ASN A 118 -4.31 5.33 -19.42
N ASN A 119 -4.58 6.36 -18.60
CA ASN A 119 -5.89 6.63 -18.00
C ASN A 119 -6.42 5.49 -17.09
N TYR A 120 -5.53 4.70 -16.48
CA TYR A 120 -5.90 3.65 -15.52
C TYR A 120 -6.01 4.22 -14.10
N TYR A 121 -6.98 5.11 -13.89
CA TYR A 121 -7.10 5.87 -12.64
C TYR A 121 -7.52 5.02 -11.44
N HIS A 122 -8.20 3.89 -11.66
CA HIS A 122 -8.43 2.90 -10.61
C HIS A 122 -7.12 2.35 -10.03
N CYS A 123 -6.07 2.22 -10.84
CA CYS A 123 -4.72 1.85 -10.37
C CYS A 123 -4.03 3.00 -9.65
N VAL A 124 -4.27 4.25 -10.11
CA VAL A 124 -3.77 5.45 -9.41
C VAL A 124 -4.34 5.50 -8.00
N ASN A 125 -5.64 5.27 -7.82
CA ASN A 125 -6.26 5.24 -6.49
C ASN A 125 -5.61 4.19 -5.57
N VAL A 126 -5.36 2.98 -6.07
CA VAL A 126 -4.62 1.94 -5.31
C VAL A 126 -3.23 2.45 -4.89
N MET A 127 -2.49 3.08 -5.80
CA MET A 127 -1.16 3.61 -5.49
C MET A 127 -1.19 4.76 -4.47
N LEU A 128 -2.21 5.62 -4.51
CA LEU A 128 -2.38 6.69 -3.52
C LEU A 128 -2.58 6.11 -2.11
N TRP A 129 -3.39 5.06 -1.99
CA TRP A 129 -3.58 4.35 -0.72
C TRP A 129 -2.31 3.62 -0.24
N GLN A 130 -1.39 3.33 -1.15
CA GLN A 130 -0.06 2.76 -0.87
C GLN A 130 1.00 3.83 -0.55
N ASN A 131 0.57 5.07 -0.29
CA ASN A 131 1.43 6.20 0.08
C ASN A 131 2.55 6.50 -0.94
N VAL A 132 2.31 6.22 -2.23
CA VAL A 132 3.21 6.53 -3.36
C VAL A 132 3.40 8.03 -3.53
N SER A 133 4.64 8.47 -3.76
CA SER A 133 4.90 9.88 -4.06
C SER A 133 4.54 10.20 -5.51
N ILE A 134 3.88 11.33 -5.72
CA ILE A 134 3.51 11.81 -7.05
C ILE A 134 4.62 12.71 -7.58
N PRO A 135 5.31 12.36 -8.69
CA PRO A 135 6.30 13.23 -9.29
C PRO A 135 5.61 14.42 -10.02
N LEU A 136 5.16 15.41 -9.23
CA LEU A 136 4.31 16.53 -9.66
C LEU A 136 4.82 17.21 -10.93
N LYS A 137 6.12 17.53 -11.01
CA LYS A 137 6.72 18.19 -12.18
C LYS A 137 6.60 17.36 -13.46
N ALA A 138 6.77 16.04 -13.35
CA ALA A 138 6.72 15.16 -14.52
C ALA A 138 5.27 14.93 -14.97
N ILE A 139 4.35 14.80 -14.00
CA ILE A 139 2.92 14.59 -14.28
C ILE A 139 2.25 15.87 -14.77
N SER A 140 2.57 17.04 -14.23
CA SER A 140 1.96 18.31 -14.63
C SER A 140 2.14 18.59 -16.13
N ASN A 141 3.34 18.34 -16.66
CA ASN A 141 3.62 18.54 -18.09
C ASN A 141 2.79 17.61 -18.97
N PHE A 142 2.55 16.38 -18.52
CA PHE A 142 1.70 15.44 -19.22
C PHE A 142 0.23 15.88 -19.18
N LEU A 143 -0.31 16.17 -18.00
CA LEU A 143 -1.73 16.48 -17.81
C LEU A 143 -2.20 17.73 -18.57
N LYS A 144 -1.32 18.72 -18.78
CA LYS A 144 -1.58 19.90 -19.62
C LYS A 144 -2.07 19.56 -21.02
N SER A 145 -1.58 18.46 -21.59
CA SER A 145 -1.90 18.02 -22.94
C SER A 145 -3.13 17.13 -23.02
N VAL A 146 -3.68 16.68 -21.88
CA VAL A 146 -4.78 15.73 -21.84
C VAL A 146 -6.13 16.47 -21.83
N PRO A 147 -7.08 16.12 -22.71
CA PRO A 147 -8.43 16.70 -22.69
C PRO A 147 -9.12 16.49 -21.33
N ILE A 148 -9.95 17.45 -20.89
CA ILE A 148 -10.55 17.39 -19.52
C ILE A 148 -11.43 16.16 -19.37
N GLU A 149 -12.10 15.74 -20.44
CA GLU A 149 -13.02 14.60 -20.43
C GLU A 149 -12.30 13.32 -20.01
N LYS A 150 -11.02 13.20 -20.37
CA LYS A 150 -10.15 12.10 -19.95
C LYS A 150 -9.53 12.31 -18.57
N LEU A 151 -9.48 13.53 -18.06
CA LEU A 151 -8.98 13.85 -16.72
C LEU A 151 -10.06 13.79 -15.64
N SER A 152 -11.33 13.91 -16.02
CA SER A 152 -12.45 13.94 -15.08
C SER A 152 -12.42 12.80 -14.05
N PRO A 153 -12.19 11.52 -14.44
CA PRO A 153 -12.13 10.45 -13.46
C PRO A 153 -10.89 10.53 -12.54
N LEU A 154 -9.76 11.05 -13.01
CA LEU A 154 -8.59 11.30 -12.16
C LEU A 154 -8.90 12.38 -11.12
N VAL A 155 -9.54 13.48 -11.53
CA VAL A 155 -9.92 14.56 -10.63
C VAL A 155 -10.92 14.04 -9.59
N ASP A 156 -11.91 13.25 -10.00
CA ASP A 156 -12.85 12.58 -9.10
C ASP A 156 -12.15 11.69 -8.06
N ASP A 157 -11.25 10.80 -8.51
CA ASP A 157 -10.50 9.90 -7.62
C ASP A 157 -9.59 10.68 -6.65
N LEU A 158 -8.94 11.75 -7.11
CA LEU A 158 -8.11 12.61 -6.25
C LEU A 158 -8.96 13.36 -5.21
N LEU A 159 -10.11 13.91 -5.60
CA LEU A 159 -11.03 14.58 -4.68
C LEU A 159 -11.52 13.61 -3.62
N ARG A 160 -12.01 12.44 -4.07
CA ARG A 160 -12.46 11.38 -3.18
C ARG A 160 -11.37 10.96 -2.19
N PHE A 161 -10.19 10.62 -2.68
CA PHE A 161 -9.06 10.25 -1.83
C PHE A 161 -8.74 11.35 -0.80
N THR A 162 -8.64 12.62 -1.22
CA THR A 162 -8.34 13.71 -0.27
C THR A 162 -9.45 13.93 0.77
N CYS A 163 -10.71 13.75 0.40
CA CYS A 163 -11.85 13.80 1.32
C CYS A 163 -11.82 12.65 2.33
N GLU A 164 -11.58 11.42 1.86
CA GLU A 164 -11.49 10.21 2.71
C GLU A 164 -10.36 10.33 3.74
N ILE A 165 -9.18 10.84 3.35
CA ILE A 165 -8.06 11.08 4.29
C ILE A 165 -8.38 12.18 5.30
N LYS A 166 -8.99 13.30 4.87
CA LYS A 166 -9.42 14.37 5.79
C LYS A 166 -10.44 13.86 6.80
N HIS A 167 -11.43 13.10 6.34
CA HIS A 167 -12.45 12.50 7.19
C HIS A 167 -11.83 11.51 8.19
N SER A 168 -10.96 10.61 7.72
CA SER A 168 -10.27 9.63 8.56
C SER A 168 -9.42 10.31 9.64
N ARG A 169 -8.70 11.38 9.30
CA ARG A 169 -7.92 12.17 10.26
C ARG A 169 -8.80 12.88 11.28
N HIS A 170 -9.94 13.43 10.87
CA HIS A 170 -10.90 14.04 11.78
C HIS A 170 -11.49 13.00 12.74
N LEU A 171 -11.88 11.82 12.25
CA LEU A 171 -12.40 10.73 13.05
C LEU A 171 -11.37 10.22 14.06
N LEU A 172 -10.11 10.05 13.64
CA LEU A 172 -9.00 9.68 14.53
C LEU A 172 -8.83 10.72 15.64
N SER A 173 -8.82 12.00 15.27
CA SER A 173 -8.67 13.10 16.22
C SER A 173 -9.81 13.09 17.23
N LYS A 174 -11.07 13.02 16.77
CA LYS A 174 -12.25 12.98 17.64
C LYS A 174 -12.25 11.78 18.58
N THR A 175 -11.87 10.60 18.09
CA THR A 175 -11.92 9.35 18.87
C THR A 175 -10.78 9.25 19.87
N CYS A 176 -9.62 9.83 19.56
CA CYS A 176 -8.42 9.74 20.39
C CYS A 176 -8.20 10.96 21.30
N LEU A 177 -8.87 12.11 21.05
CA LEU A 177 -8.63 13.37 21.78
C LEU A 177 -8.76 13.22 23.31
N GLU A 178 -9.73 12.41 23.74
CA GLU A 178 -10.01 12.18 25.16
C GLU A 178 -8.94 11.31 25.84
N LYS A 179 -8.12 10.60 25.06
CA LYS A 179 -7.24 9.53 25.56
C LYS A 179 -5.76 9.78 25.28
N LEU A 180 -5.43 10.59 24.27
CA LEU A 180 -4.06 10.78 23.79
C LEU A 180 -3.78 12.28 23.57
N PRO A 181 -2.55 12.74 23.88
CA PRO A 181 -2.09 14.07 23.48
C PRO A 181 -2.15 14.26 21.96
N GLU A 182 -2.38 15.50 21.51
CA GLU A 182 -2.51 15.86 20.10
C GLU A 182 -1.31 15.42 19.25
N ASP A 183 -0.08 15.57 19.77
CA ASP A 183 1.14 15.10 19.11
C ASP A 183 1.13 13.59 18.82
N CYS A 184 0.58 12.78 19.73
CA CYS A 184 0.47 11.33 19.55
C CYS A 184 -0.57 10.99 18.46
N ILE A 185 -1.66 11.75 18.39
CA ILE A 185 -2.68 11.61 17.35
C ILE A 185 -2.07 11.97 15.98
N HIS A 186 -1.26 13.02 15.91
CA HIS A 186 -0.54 13.39 14.68
C HIS A 186 0.40 12.27 14.22
N LEU A 187 1.23 11.73 15.12
CA LEU A 187 2.11 10.61 14.79
C LEU A 187 1.35 9.37 14.34
N LEU A 188 0.22 9.08 15.01
CA LEU A 188 -0.64 7.96 14.63
C LEU A 188 -1.27 8.16 13.25
N ALA A 189 -1.71 9.39 12.95
CA ALA A 189 -2.22 9.75 11.62
C ALA A 189 -1.15 9.61 10.54
N GLU A 190 0.08 10.06 10.81
CA GLU A 190 1.21 9.92 9.88
C GLU A 190 1.61 8.46 9.65
N TYR A 191 1.45 7.61 10.66
CA TYR A 191 1.74 6.18 10.56
C TYR A 191 0.67 5.40 9.81
N ILE A 192 -0.62 5.71 10.03
CA ILE A 192 -1.75 4.94 9.50
C ILE A 192 -2.19 5.45 8.12
N LEU A 193 -2.20 6.76 7.92
CA LEU A 193 -2.77 7.37 6.71
C LEU A 193 -1.67 7.62 5.66
N PRO A 194 -1.98 7.54 4.36
CA PRO A 194 -1.06 7.87 3.27
C PRO A 194 -0.84 9.39 3.15
N ILE A 195 -0.18 9.99 4.15
CA ILE A 195 0.01 11.44 4.26
C ILE A 195 0.88 12.02 3.13
N THR A 196 1.85 11.25 2.62
CA THR A 196 2.69 11.70 1.50
C THR A 196 1.86 11.83 0.24
N SER A 197 1.14 10.77 -0.14
CA SER A 197 0.22 10.83 -1.28
C SER A 197 -0.88 11.87 -1.11
N TYR A 198 -1.38 12.08 0.12
CA TYR A 198 -2.37 13.12 0.39
C TYR A 198 -1.84 14.53 0.08
N LYS A 199 -0.64 14.87 0.58
CA LYS A 199 -0.03 16.18 0.32
C LYS A 199 0.20 16.38 -1.18
N ASP A 200 0.71 15.34 -1.85
CA ASP A 200 0.98 15.34 -3.28
C ASP A 200 -0.32 15.44 -4.11
N ALA A 201 -1.39 14.73 -3.73
CA ALA A 201 -2.69 14.78 -4.39
C ALA A 201 -3.35 16.16 -4.26
N VAL A 202 -3.28 16.79 -3.08
CA VAL A 202 -3.74 18.17 -2.88
C VAL A 202 -2.96 19.14 -3.75
N ALA A 203 -1.63 18.99 -3.82
CA ALA A 203 -0.80 19.82 -4.69
C ALA A 203 -1.14 19.64 -6.18
N LEU A 204 -1.41 18.40 -6.60
CA LEU A 204 -1.82 18.07 -7.96
C LEU A 204 -3.18 18.70 -8.30
N LEU A 205 -4.16 18.58 -7.40
CA LEU A 205 -5.48 19.20 -7.56
C LEU A 205 -5.38 20.73 -7.66
N ASN A 206 -4.60 21.37 -6.77
CA ASN A 206 -4.41 22.82 -6.81
C ASN A 206 -3.72 23.28 -8.11
N MET A 207 -2.75 22.50 -8.60
CA MET A 207 -2.13 22.76 -9.89
C MET A 207 -3.15 22.68 -11.02
N LEU A 208 -3.97 21.63 -11.07
CA LEU A 208 -5.03 21.48 -12.07
C LEU A 208 -6.05 22.61 -11.99
N LYS A 209 -6.44 23.06 -10.79
CA LYS A 209 -7.34 24.22 -10.61
C LYS A 209 -6.74 25.50 -11.17
N ASN A 210 -5.46 25.76 -10.92
CA ASN A 210 -4.80 26.97 -11.42
C ASN A 210 -4.71 26.97 -12.95
N GLU A 211 -4.55 25.81 -13.57
CA GLU A 211 -4.41 25.70 -15.02
C GLU A 211 -5.76 25.57 -15.75
N ARG A 212 -6.78 25.01 -15.09
CA ARG A 212 -8.05 24.56 -15.68
C ARG A 212 -9.26 24.87 -14.80
N GLU A 213 -9.29 26.08 -14.23
CA GLU A 213 -10.20 26.48 -13.15
C GLU A 213 -11.67 26.14 -13.42
N LYS A 214 -12.22 26.58 -14.57
CA LYS A 214 -13.65 26.38 -14.89
C LYS A 214 -14.03 24.91 -14.97
N GLU A 215 -13.15 24.13 -15.60
CA GLU A 215 -13.38 22.71 -15.90
C GLU A 215 -13.29 21.88 -14.62
N VAL A 216 -12.25 22.11 -13.80
CA VAL A 216 -12.08 21.43 -12.51
C VAL A 216 -13.19 21.81 -11.54
N LYS A 217 -13.59 23.08 -11.48
CA LYS A 217 -14.69 23.54 -10.62
C LYS A 217 -16.00 22.83 -10.95
N THR A 218 -16.28 22.60 -12.23
CA THR A 218 -17.49 21.87 -12.67
C THR A 218 -17.47 20.43 -12.16
N ILE A 219 -16.31 19.77 -12.20
CA ILE A 219 -16.13 18.41 -11.67
C ILE A 219 -16.30 18.40 -10.14
N GLU A 220 -15.72 19.37 -9.44
CA GLU A 220 -15.87 19.50 -7.99
C GLU A 220 -17.32 19.69 -7.57
N GLU A 221 -18.05 20.59 -8.24
CA GLU A 221 -19.48 20.83 -7.98
C GLU A 221 -20.31 19.56 -8.19
N ALA A 222 -20.04 18.81 -9.27
CA ALA A 222 -20.70 17.54 -9.54
C ALA A 222 -20.36 16.46 -8.50
N PHE A 223 -19.09 16.38 -8.08
CA PHE A 223 -18.61 15.47 -7.05
C PHE A 223 -19.31 15.73 -5.72
N PHE A 224 -19.29 16.98 -5.23
CA PHE A 224 -19.90 17.32 -3.94
C PHE A 224 -21.43 17.22 -3.95
N ALA A 225 -22.08 17.49 -5.08
CA ALA A 225 -23.51 17.24 -5.23
C ALA A 225 -23.84 15.73 -5.07
N THR A 226 -22.98 14.85 -5.57
CA THR A 226 -23.15 13.39 -5.47
C THR A 226 -22.81 12.87 -4.07
N GLU A 227 -21.69 13.27 -3.49
CA GLU A 227 -21.26 12.88 -2.13
C GLU A 227 -22.24 13.34 -1.04
N ALA A 228 -22.83 14.52 -1.18
CA ALA A 228 -23.85 15.00 -0.24
C ALA A 228 -25.07 14.06 -0.14
N THR A 229 -25.32 13.25 -1.18
CA THR A 229 -26.41 12.25 -1.19
C THR A 229 -25.98 10.87 -0.69
N GLN A 230 -24.68 10.62 -0.51
CA GLN A 230 -24.11 9.28 -0.24
C GLN A 230 -23.41 9.15 1.13
N THR A 231 -23.77 9.99 2.11
CA THR A 231 -23.10 10.07 3.43
C THR A 231 -23.07 8.76 4.24
N LEU A 232 -23.81 7.72 3.84
CA LEU A 232 -23.85 6.41 4.51
C LEU A 232 -22.79 5.40 4.04
N ASP A 233 -22.05 5.66 2.95
CA ASP A 233 -21.21 4.65 2.30
C ASP A 233 -19.71 4.77 2.59
N ILE A 234 -19.25 5.88 3.19
CA ILE A 234 -17.81 6.10 3.43
C ILE A 234 -17.26 5.11 4.47
N GLU A 235 -18.00 4.82 5.54
CA GLU A 235 -17.58 3.85 6.57
C GLU A 235 -17.52 2.42 6.01
N ASN A 236 -18.50 2.04 5.19
CA ASN A 236 -18.53 0.74 4.50
C ASN A 236 -17.46 0.64 3.41
N ARG A 237 -17.12 1.75 2.76
CA ARG A 237 -16.07 1.82 1.74
C ARG A 237 -14.67 1.79 2.31
N ILE A 238 -14.41 2.42 3.44
CA ILE A 238 -13.14 2.26 4.17
C ILE A 238 -12.96 0.78 4.57
N ALA A 239 -14.05 0.09 4.92
CA ALA A 239 -14.04 -1.35 5.18
C ALA A 239 -13.88 -2.21 3.90
N SER A 240 -14.41 -1.78 2.74
CA SER A 240 -14.40 -2.54 1.48
C SER A 240 -13.21 -2.25 0.54
N VAL A 241 -12.59 -1.08 0.64
CA VAL A 241 -11.31 -0.70 0.01
C VAL A 241 -10.14 -1.48 0.63
N GLY A 242 -10.44 -2.31 1.66
CA GLY A 242 -9.64 -3.43 2.17
C GLY A 242 -8.44 -3.70 1.30
N PHE A 243 -7.31 -3.13 1.73
CA PHE A 243 -6.03 -3.22 1.07
C PHE A 243 -5.82 -4.64 0.55
N GLY A 244 -6.05 -4.85 -0.74
CA GLY A 244 -5.86 -6.11 -1.46
C GLY A 244 -6.51 -7.35 -0.81
N GLY A 245 -7.82 -7.37 -0.61
CA GLY A 245 -8.56 -8.64 -0.46
C GLY A 245 -8.38 -9.35 0.89
N ARG A 246 -7.92 -8.63 1.91
CA ARG A 246 -8.21 -8.95 3.30
C ARG A 246 -8.70 -7.69 3.99
N SER A 247 -9.71 -7.84 4.83
CA SER A 247 -10.30 -6.84 5.74
C SER A 247 -9.31 -6.22 6.75
N ASP A 248 -8.01 -6.41 6.54
CA ASP A 248 -7.09 -6.67 7.63
C ASP A 248 -6.02 -5.61 7.84
N LEU A 249 -6.08 -4.45 7.19
CA LEU A 249 -5.24 -3.33 7.63
C LEU A 249 -5.83 -2.64 8.87
N TRP A 250 -7.14 -2.76 9.11
CA TRP A 250 -7.74 -2.48 10.41
C TRP A 250 -7.58 -3.65 11.40
N THR A 251 -7.51 -4.91 10.95
CA THR A 251 -7.30 -6.08 11.84
C THR A 251 -5.83 -6.48 12.05
N ALA A 252 -4.86 -5.86 11.36
CA ALA A 252 -3.43 -6.00 11.65
C ALA A 252 -3.06 -5.53 13.07
N PHE A 253 -3.97 -4.80 13.72
CA PHE A 253 -3.89 -4.40 15.13
C PHE A 253 -4.66 -5.33 16.09
N ALA A 254 -5.27 -6.40 15.60
CA ALA A 254 -5.72 -7.53 16.40
C ALA A 254 -4.67 -8.66 16.30
N PRO A 255 -4.20 -9.24 17.43
CA PRO A 255 -3.34 -10.40 17.35
C PRO A 255 -4.14 -11.52 16.69
N VAL A 256 -3.78 -11.82 15.44
CA VAL A 256 -4.43 -12.82 14.62
C VAL A 256 -4.30 -14.16 15.33
N ASN A 257 -5.33 -15.01 15.24
CA ASN A 257 -5.19 -16.46 15.37
C ASN A 257 -4.29 -17.00 14.24
N LEU A 258 -3.03 -16.59 14.25
CA LEU A 258 -1.94 -17.38 13.70
C LEU A 258 -1.87 -18.58 14.64
N LYS A 259 -2.26 -19.76 14.14
CA LYS A 259 -1.89 -21.00 14.83
C LYS A 259 -0.39 -20.89 15.12
N PRO A 260 0.03 -20.98 16.39
CA PRO A 260 1.44 -20.92 16.70
C PRO A 260 2.15 -22.01 15.88
N PRO A 261 3.33 -21.72 15.33
CA PRO A 261 4.14 -22.77 14.72
C PRO A 261 4.27 -23.89 15.75
N LYS A 262 4.05 -25.14 15.33
CA LYS A 262 4.25 -26.30 16.21
C LYS A 262 5.62 -26.13 16.86
N PRO A 263 5.72 -26.13 18.19
CA PRO A 263 7.01 -25.99 18.85
C PRO A 263 7.88 -27.15 18.37
N ARG A 264 9.03 -26.82 17.77
CA ARG A 264 10.13 -27.76 17.79
C ARG A 264 10.49 -27.90 19.26
N HIS A 265 10.32 -29.11 19.79
CA HIS A 265 10.92 -29.48 21.05
C HIS A 265 12.41 -29.10 20.99
N ASP A 266 12.89 -28.55 22.10
CA ASP A 266 14.29 -28.22 22.42
C ASP A 266 14.60 -26.71 22.44
N ALA A 267 14.09 -26.03 23.48
CA ALA A 267 14.85 -25.02 24.24
C ALA A 267 14.03 -24.61 25.48
N HIS A 268 14.52 -24.99 26.66
CA HIS A 268 14.12 -24.40 27.94
C HIS A 268 14.64 -22.95 27.99
N ASP A 269 13.77 -21.97 28.23
CA ASP A 269 14.19 -20.74 28.91
C ASP A 269 13.03 -19.95 29.56
N ASP A 270 13.30 -19.45 30.75
CA ASP A 270 12.41 -19.01 31.83
C ASP A 270 11.72 -17.63 31.64
N THR A 271 11.29 -17.25 30.44
CA THR A 271 10.56 -15.98 30.22
C THR A 271 9.03 -16.08 30.35
N GLY A 272 8.51 -17.22 30.81
CA GLY A 272 7.09 -17.60 30.73
C GLY A 272 6.09 -16.83 31.60
N ASN A 273 6.53 -15.98 32.53
CA ASN A 273 5.63 -15.36 33.53
C ASN A 273 5.16 -13.92 33.23
N LEU A 274 5.80 -13.18 32.31
CA LEU A 274 5.32 -11.83 31.96
C LEU A 274 4.23 -11.85 30.87
N PHE A 275 4.32 -12.80 29.94
CA PHE A 275 3.35 -12.94 28.85
C PHE A 275 2.08 -13.71 29.26
N SER A 276 2.12 -14.55 30.30
CA SER A 276 0.95 -15.27 30.80
C SER A 276 -0.06 -14.33 31.48
N THR A 277 0.43 -13.36 32.25
CA THR A 277 -0.39 -12.31 32.88
C THR A 277 -0.99 -11.35 31.84
N ALA A 278 -0.24 -11.03 30.78
CA ALA A 278 -0.76 -10.26 29.66
C ALA A 278 -1.82 -11.05 28.87
N ALA A 279 -1.59 -12.34 28.62
CA ALA A 279 -2.50 -13.21 27.89
C ALA A 279 -3.87 -13.38 28.57
N SER A 280 -3.92 -13.46 29.90
CA SER A 280 -5.20 -13.46 30.65
C SER A 280 -5.93 -12.12 30.56
N PHE A 281 -5.20 -11.00 30.44
CA PHE A 281 -5.79 -9.66 30.28
C PHE A 281 -6.38 -9.44 28.87
N PHE A 282 -5.85 -10.13 27.85
CA PHE A 282 -6.34 -10.06 26.46
C PHE A 282 -7.64 -10.86 26.21
N GLN A 283 -8.07 -11.73 27.12
CA GLN A 283 -9.28 -12.53 26.91
C GLN A 283 -10.59 -11.75 27.12
N ASP A 284 -10.58 -10.67 27.90
CA ASP A 284 -11.82 -10.05 28.42
C ASP A 284 -12.15 -8.65 27.86
N GLN A 285 -11.41 -8.16 26.86
CA GLN A 285 -11.61 -6.81 26.30
C GLN A 285 -12.16 -6.79 24.88
N THR A 286 -12.99 -5.77 24.59
CA THR A 286 -13.53 -5.48 23.26
C THR A 286 -12.42 -5.06 22.28
N ALA A 287 -12.62 -5.30 20.99
CA ALA A 287 -11.61 -5.09 19.95
C ALA A 287 -11.04 -3.65 19.91
N SER A 288 -11.82 -2.64 20.28
CA SER A 288 -11.41 -1.24 20.34
C SER A 288 -10.44 -0.93 21.49
N GLN A 289 -10.55 -1.61 22.63
CA GLN A 289 -9.61 -1.46 23.75
C GLN A 289 -8.28 -2.14 23.46
N LYS A 290 -8.30 -3.28 22.75
CA LYS A 290 -7.09 -3.97 22.26
C LYS A 290 -6.30 -3.10 21.29
N LEU A 291 -6.98 -2.44 20.35
CA LEU A 291 -6.37 -1.54 19.37
C LEU A 291 -5.70 -0.34 20.05
N LEU A 292 -6.40 0.31 21.00
CA LEU A 292 -5.87 1.44 21.77
C LEU A 292 -4.71 1.03 22.69
N PHE A 293 -4.76 -0.16 23.27
CA PHE A 293 -3.68 -0.65 24.13
C PHE A 293 -2.44 -1.01 23.32
N VAL A 294 -2.58 -1.70 22.17
CA VAL A 294 -1.44 -2.05 21.31
C VAL A 294 -0.82 -0.80 20.68
N SER A 295 -1.63 0.11 20.15
CA SER A 295 -1.13 1.40 19.62
C SER A 295 -0.50 2.26 20.72
N GLY A 296 -1.12 2.35 21.90
CA GLY A 296 -0.56 3.03 23.06
C GLY A 296 0.76 2.41 23.53
N THR A 297 0.87 1.08 23.54
CA THR A 297 2.08 0.36 23.93
C THR A 297 3.20 0.55 22.92
N LEU A 298 2.90 0.51 21.61
CA LEU A 298 3.88 0.77 20.56
C LEU A 298 4.38 2.22 20.58
N ILE A 299 3.48 3.19 20.79
CA ILE A 299 3.84 4.61 20.96
C ILE A 299 4.70 4.79 22.22
N PHE A 300 4.33 4.15 23.34
CA PHE A 300 5.09 4.22 24.59
C PHE A 300 6.48 3.59 24.44
N LEU A 301 6.60 2.43 23.78
CA LEU A 301 7.88 1.78 23.48
C LEU A 301 8.75 2.63 22.56
N TYR A 302 8.16 3.28 21.56
CA TYR A 302 8.86 4.22 20.67
C TYR A 302 9.39 5.45 21.43
N ILE A 303 8.57 6.06 22.29
CA ILE A 303 8.96 7.21 23.11
C ILE A 303 10.05 6.82 24.11
N TRP A 304 9.89 5.66 24.77
CA TRP A 304 10.88 5.13 25.70
C TRP A 304 12.22 4.84 25.03
N TRP A 305 12.19 4.19 23.85
CA TRP A 305 13.38 3.95 23.04
C TRP A 305 14.06 5.27 22.65
N ARG A 306 13.31 6.25 22.14
CA ARG A 306 13.85 7.56 21.73
C ARG A 306 14.49 8.33 22.90
N ARG A 307 13.88 8.31 24.10
CA ARG A 307 14.47 8.91 25.31
C ARG A 307 15.76 8.22 25.73
N ARG A 308 15.82 6.88 25.61
CA ARG A 308 17.02 6.11 25.93
C ARG A 308 18.16 6.42 24.95
N SER A 309 17.86 6.53 23.65
CA SER A 309 18.83 6.88 22.61
C SER A 309 19.44 8.28 22.81
N GLN A 310 18.68 9.23 23.33
CA GLN A 310 19.17 10.59 23.66
C GLN A 310 19.97 10.64 24.96
N SER A 311 19.73 9.74 25.91
CA SER A 311 20.52 9.63 27.15
C SER A 311 21.89 9.00 26.96
N MET A 312 22.14 8.33 25.82
CA MET A 312 23.43 7.70 25.48
C MET A 312 24.32 8.59 24.60
N SER A 313 23.88 9.81 24.27
CA SER A 313 24.66 10.79 23.50
C SER A 313 25.27 11.90 24.37
N VAL A 314 25.53 11.63 25.65
CA VAL A 314 26.32 12.47 26.56
C VAL A 314 27.52 11.68 27.05
#